data_AF-A0A2V6U7J3-F1
#
_entry.id   AF-A0A2V6U7J3-F1
#
_cell.length_a   1.000
_cell.length_b   1.000
_cell.length_c   1.000
_cell.angle_alpha   90.00
_cell.angle_beta   90.00
_cell.angle_gamma   90.00
#
_symmetry.space_group_name_H-M   'P 1'
#
loop_
_entity.id
_entity.type
_entity.pdbx_description
1 polymer ?
#
loop_
_entity_poly.entity_id
_entity_poly.type
_entity_poly.pdbx_seq_one_letter_code
_entity_poly.pdbx_strand_id
1 'polypeptide(L)'
;AALEALAGVEELLDEAGKQAVGLDHPRAGELVAVAAPDAWFTYYYWLDDARAPDFAPTVDIHRKPGYDPAELFLADESLRTKL
;
A
#
# COMPACT_ATOMS: atom_id res chain seq x y z
N ALA A 1 -16.57 7.75 4.63
CA ALA A 1 -16.63 7.81 6.11
C ALA A 1 -15.59 6.95 6.83
N ALA A 2 -15.63 5.60 6.79
CA ALA A 2 -14.70 4.78 7.60
C ALA A 2 -13.23 4.88 7.13
N LEU A 3 -12.98 4.96 5.82
CA LEU A 3 -11.63 5.04 5.25
C LEU A 3 -11.04 6.46 5.29
N GLU A 4 -11.86 7.49 5.09
CA GLU A 4 -11.44 8.92 5.15
C GLU A 4 -10.86 9.31 6.52
N ALA A 5 -11.27 8.64 7.59
CA ALA A 5 -10.79 8.92 8.94
C ALA A 5 -9.50 8.16 9.29
N LEU A 6 -8.98 7.31 8.40
CA LEU A 6 -7.76 6.56 8.66
C LEU A 6 -6.54 7.47 8.53
N ALA A 7 -5.66 7.41 9.53
CA ALA A 7 -4.39 8.10 9.48
C ALA A 7 -3.57 7.66 8.25
N GLY A 8 -3.01 8.63 7.52
CA GLY A 8 -2.22 8.40 6.32
C GLY A 8 -3.02 8.36 5.02
N VAL A 9 -4.36 8.37 5.06
CA VAL A 9 -5.20 8.65 3.88
C VAL A 9 -5.34 10.16 3.74
N GLU A 10 -4.88 10.73 2.63
CA GLU A 10 -5.04 12.15 2.32
C GLU A 10 -6.37 12.43 1.62
N GLU A 11 -6.72 11.59 0.65
CA GLU A 11 -7.93 11.75 -0.14
C GLU A 11 -8.54 10.40 -0.49
N LEU A 12 -9.88 10.34 -0.53
CA LEU A 12 -10.63 9.19 -1.02
C LEU A 12 -11.51 9.64 -2.19
N LEU A 13 -11.18 9.14 -3.38
CA LEU A 13 -11.86 9.46 -4.63
C LEU A 13 -12.95 8.44 -4.90
N ASP A 14 -14.19 8.90 -4.91
CA ASP A 14 -15.34 8.16 -5.43
C ASP A 14 -15.47 8.31 -6.96
N GLU A 15 -16.61 7.96 -7.55
CA GLU A 15 -16.82 8.09 -8.99
C GLU A 15 -16.61 9.52 -9.50
N ALA A 16 -17.19 10.51 -8.82
CA ALA A 16 -17.06 11.91 -9.21
C ALA A 16 -15.62 12.41 -9.00
N GLY A 17 -14.99 12.05 -7.88
CA GLY A 17 -13.58 12.37 -7.61
C GLY A 17 -12.64 11.79 -8.67
N LYS A 18 -12.78 10.49 -8.98
CA LYS A 18 -12.00 9.81 -10.02
C LYS A 18 -12.18 10.48 -11.39
N GLN A 19 -13.41 10.87 -11.74
CA GLN A 19 -13.67 11.54 -13.02
C GLN A 19 -12.98 12.91 -13.06
N ALA A 20 -13.02 13.68 -11.97
CA ALA A 20 -12.41 15.00 -11.90
C ALA A 20 -10.89 14.98 -12.09
N VAL A 21 -10.21 13.91 -11.63
CA VAL A 21 -8.74 13.76 -11.75
C VAL A 21 -8.30 12.85 -12.91
N GLY A 22 -9.23 12.40 -13.75
CA GLY A 22 -8.92 11.55 -14.91
C GLY A 22 -8.55 10.10 -14.58
N LEU A 23 -8.98 9.59 -13.42
CA LEU A 23 -8.79 8.21 -12.97
C LEU A 23 -10.04 7.33 -13.13
N ASP A 24 -11.13 7.86 -13.68
CA ASP A 24 -12.34 7.09 -13.98
C ASP A 24 -12.12 6.16 -15.19
N HIS A 25 -11.66 4.94 -14.90
CA HIS A 25 -11.36 3.91 -15.88
C HIS A 25 -12.08 2.61 -15.50
N PRO A 26 -12.57 1.79 -16.45
CA PRO A 26 -13.18 0.47 -16.17
C PRO A 26 -12.31 -0.56 -15.44
N ARG A 27 -11.05 -0.22 -15.14
CA ARG A 27 -10.07 -1.06 -14.42
C ARG A 27 -9.69 -0.45 -13.07
N ALA A 28 -10.20 0.74 -12.75
CA ALA A 28 -10.09 1.31 -11.43
C ALA A 28 -11.06 0.58 -10.48
N GLY A 29 -10.71 0.53 -9.20
CA GLY A 29 -11.63 0.06 -8.17
C GLY A 29 -12.82 1.03 -7.99
N GLU A 30 -13.78 0.64 -7.16
CA GLU A 30 -14.93 1.51 -6.82
C GLU A 30 -14.45 2.83 -6.19
N LEU A 31 -13.38 2.76 -5.39
CA LEU A 31 -12.71 3.88 -4.76
C LEU A 31 -11.23 3.89 -5.12
N VAL A 32 -10.62 5.08 -5.14
CA VAL A 32 -9.17 5.26 -5.15
C VAL A 32 -8.76 6.06 -3.92
N ALA A 33 -7.90 5.49 -3.08
CA ALA A 33 -7.33 6.20 -1.94
C ALA A 33 -5.96 6.79 -2.31
N VAL A 34 -5.72 8.02 -1.93
CA VAL A 34 -4.44 8.71 -2.07
C VAL A 34 -3.79 8.76 -0.68
N ALA A 35 -2.56 8.29 -0.59
CA ALA A 35 -1.79 8.34 0.65
C ALA A 35 -1.25 9.76 0.87
N ALA A 36 -1.15 10.18 2.12
CA ALA A 36 -0.43 11.39 2.50
C ALA A 36 1.05 11.33 2.06
N PRO A 37 1.72 12.48 1.88
CA PRO A 37 3.10 12.52 1.37
C PRO A 37 4.13 11.71 2.17
N ASP A 38 3.87 11.46 3.45
CA ASP A 38 4.72 10.71 4.38
C ASP A 38 4.16 9.31 4.73
N ALA A 39 3.16 8.84 3.97
CA ALA A 39 2.51 7.54 4.17
C ALA A 39 2.52 6.69 2.89
N TRP A 40 2.36 5.38 3.05
CA TRP A 40 2.11 4.46 1.94
C TRP A 40 1.12 3.38 2.35
N PHE A 41 0.41 2.81 1.37
CA PHE A 41 -0.42 1.63 1.59
C PHE A 41 0.41 0.36 1.46
N THR A 42 0.53 -0.40 2.55
CA THR A 42 1.20 -1.70 2.53
C THR A 42 0.27 -2.79 2.00
N TYR A 43 0.84 -3.79 1.34
CA TYR A 43 0.11 -4.94 0.85
C TYR A 43 -0.05 -6.07 1.88
N TYR A 44 0.52 -5.92 3.07
CA TYR A 44 0.50 -6.97 4.09
C TYR A 44 -0.94 -7.25 4.54
N TYR A 45 -1.55 -8.26 3.92
CA TYR A 45 -2.89 -8.74 4.27
C TYR A 45 -2.87 -9.72 5.45
N TRP A 46 -1.68 -9.99 6.02
CA TRP A 46 -1.50 -10.75 7.24
C TRP A 46 -1.23 -9.80 8.42
N LEU A 47 -1.75 -10.18 9.59
CA LEU A 47 -1.55 -9.43 10.84
C LEU A 47 -0.48 -10.05 11.74
N ASP A 48 -0.07 -11.28 11.43
CA ASP A 48 0.93 -12.06 12.16
C ASP A 48 2.03 -12.45 11.18
N ASP A 49 3.26 -12.02 11.46
CA ASP A 49 4.42 -12.25 10.60
C ASP A 49 4.78 -13.74 10.50
N ALA A 50 4.38 -14.58 11.47
CA ALA A 50 4.52 -16.03 11.34
C ALA A 50 3.67 -16.63 10.20
N ARG A 51 2.72 -15.85 9.67
CA ARG A 51 1.87 -16.19 8.53
C ARG A 51 2.27 -15.44 7.26
N ALA A 52 3.36 -14.68 7.29
CA ALA A 52 3.88 -14.00 6.12
C ALA A 52 4.20 -15.03 5.03
N PRO A 53 3.83 -14.79 3.76
CA PRO A 53 4.24 -15.63 2.65
C PRO A 53 5.77 -15.63 2.48
N ASP A 54 6.33 -16.72 1.96
CA ASP A 54 7.78 -16.85 1.73
C ASP A 54 8.40 -15.75 0.83
N PHE A 55 7.57 -15.09 0.02
CA PHE A 55 8.01 -13.98 -0.83
C PHE A 55 8.10 -12.64 -0.09
N ALA A 56 7.53 -12.53 1.13
CA ALA A 56 7.48 -11.27 1.86
C ALA A 56 8.89 -10.66 2.11
N PRO A 57 9.92 -11.43 2.52
CA PRO A 57 11.24 -10.87 2.79
C PRO A 57 12.13 -10.77 1.54
N THR A 58 11.68 -11.22 0.37
CA THR A 58 12.49 -11.24 -0.85
C THR A 58 12.06 -10.16 -1.83
N VAL A 59 12.97 -9.73 -2.70
CA VAL A 59 12.60 -8.92 -3.86
C VAL A 59 11.99 -9.85 -4.91
N ASP A 60 10.66 -10.03 -4.83
CA ASP A 60 9.88 -10.87 -5.76
C ASP A 60 8.71 -10.08 -6.34
N ILE A 61 9.04 -9.20 -7.28
CA ILE A 61 8.10 -8.26 -7.92
C ILE A 61 6.96 -8.96 -8.68
N HIS A 62 7.09 -10.26 -8.96
CA HIS A 62 6.06 -11.02 -9.67
C HIS A 62 5.00 -11.58 -8.73
N ARG A 63 5.35 -11.83 -7.47
CA ARG A 63 4.44 -12.34 -6.43
C ARG A 63 3.93 -11.24 -5.51
N LYS A 64 4.68 -10.15 -5.34
CA LYS A 64 4.25 -9.00 -4.56
C LYS A 64 3.21 -8.17 -5.33
N PRO A 65 2.06 -7.85 -4.73
CA PRO A 65 0.99 -7.09 -5.39
C PRO A 65 1.29 -5.58 -5.39
N GLY A 66 2.48 -5.21 -5.88
CA GLY A 66 2.94 -3.83 -5.92
C GLY A 66 4.36 -3.67 -5.40
N TYR A 67 4.80 -2.42 -5.35
CA TYR A 67 6.09 -2.01 -4.84
C TYR A 67 6.06 -1.87 -3.32
N ASP A 68 7.08 -2.40 -2.63
CA ASP A 68 7.25 -2.24 -1.18
C ASP A 68 8.45 -1.32 -0.86
N PRO A 69 8.21 -0.07 -0.43
CA PRO A 69 9.28 0.84 -0.03
C PRO A 69 10.19 0.28 1.08
N ALA A 70 9.70 -0.68 1.88
CA ALA A 70 10.51 -1.36 2.90
C ALA A 70 11.73 -2.07 2.30
N GLU A 71 11.66 -2.51 1.03
CA GLU A 71 12.77 -3.15 0.32
C GLU A 71 13.95 -2.21 0.04
N LEU A 72 13.73 -0.87 0.08
CA LEU A 72 14.81 0.11 -0.06
C LEU A 72 15.65 0.24 1.22
N PHE A 73 15.12 -0.20 2.35
CA PHE A 73 15.86 -0.19 3.61
C PHE A 73 16.72 -1.44 3.65
N LEU A 74 18.03 -1.26 3.43
CA LEU A 74 19.00 -2.30 3.78
C LEU A 74 18.84 -2.61 5.27
N ALA A 75 18.59 -3.87 5.59
CA ALA A 75 18.62 -4.33 6.98
C ALA A 75 20.02 -4.11 7.54
N ASP A 76 20.23 -3.01 8.24
CA ASP A 76 21.29 -2.91 9.24
C ASP A 76 20.90 -3.86 10.39
N GLU A 77 21.86 -4.52 11.04
CA GLU A 77 21.58 -5.38 12.20
C GLU A 77 20.80 -4.63 13.30
N SER A 78 20.90 -3.30 13.32
CA SER A 78 20.15 -2.40 14.21
C SER A 78 18.73 -2.05 13.72
N LEU A 79 18.44 -2.19 12.42
CA LEU A 79 17.15 -1.90 11.80
C LEU A 79 16.49 -3.23 11.44
N ARG A 80 15.65 -3.72 12.35
CA ARG A 80 14.59 -4.65 11.98
C ARG A 80 13.56 -3.89 11.17
N THR A 81 13.85 -3.64 9.90
CA THR A 81 12.79 -3.51 8.90
C THR A 81 11.92 -4.76 9.03
N LYS A 82 10.61 -4.69 8.77
CA LYS A 82 9.66 -5.83 8.86
C LYS A 82 9.93 -6.93 7.81
N LEU A 83 11.19 -7.37 7.70
CA LEU A 83 11.60 -8.59 7.02
C LEU A 83 11.54 -9.75 8.02
#